data_AF-A0A6P1CSF6-F1
#
_entry.id   AF-A0A6P1CSF6-F1
#
_cell.length_a   1.000
_cell.length_b   1.000
_cell.length_c   1.000
_cell.angle_alpha   90.00
_cell.angle_beta   90.00
_cell.angle_gamma   90.00
#
_symmetry.space_group_name_H-M   'P 1'
#
loop_
_entity.id
_entity.type
_entity.pdbx_description
1 polymer ?
#
loop_
_entity_poly.entity_id
_entity_poly.type
_entity_poly.pdbx_seq_one_letter_code
_entity_poly.pdbx_strand_id
1 'polypeptide(L)'
;MIMSTPTSARPGDRPSTPADQARSGLARRRGRLAALTAAALTTMAATVMLAPATQAASLAPVPQDVSATAAVTALTSGDAGSAALPADFAEVMGYRPAVVDGLLVNPHGDCSSPVPLPAEFDTACKAHDLGYDLLRYADRQGAPLGPWARQAIDRTLGERMGAACNTRAEAFARGRCHAMAAIADTVVDLNSRRQGYGVPVAESFLGAAAADTSAQPWLFGGAAIAATAVTGAVVLTRARRGVAGPSRPAWAGAPVPAT
;
A
#
# COMPACT_ATOMS: atom_id res chain seq x y z
N MET A 1 -66.67 42.85 -23.02
CA MET A 1 -66.92 41.59 -22.26
C MET A 1 -65.64 40.77 -22.37
N ILE A 2 -64.73 40.91 -21.40
CA ILE A 2 -63.34 40.41 -21.48
C ILE A 2 -63.24 39.15 -20.60
N MET A 3 -62.80 38.05 -21.20
CA MET A 3 -62.57 36.76 -20.53
C MET A 3 -61.44 36.87 -19.49
N SER A 4 -61.71 36.48 -18.25
CA SER A 4 -60.70 36.27 -17.22
C SER A 4 -60.08 34.88 -17.36
N THR A 5 -58.79 34.82 -17.65
CA THR A 5 -57.96 33.60 -17.57
C THR A 5 -57.56 33.31 -16.11
N PRO A 6 -57.46 32.03 -15.68
CA PRO A 6 -57.09 31.68 -14.32
C PRO A 6 -55.58 31.83 -14.08
N THR A 7 -55.22 32.41 -12.93
CA THR A 7 -53.87 32.49 -12.38
C THR A 7 -53.28 31.09 -12.19
N SER A 8 -52.16 30.80 -12.86
CA SER A 8 -51.37 29.59 -12.64
C SER A 8 -50.69 29.65 -11.28
N ALA A 9 -50.96 28.68 -10.41
CA ALA A 9 -50.35 28.56 -9.09
C ALA A 9 -48.85 28.23 -9.20
N ARG A 10 -48.02 29.03 -8.53
CA ARG A 10 -46.58 28.83 -8.34
C ARG A 10 -46.32 27.46 -7.68
N PRO A 11 -45.34 26.64 -8.13
CA PRO A 11 -44.90 25.48 -7.38
C PRO A 11 -44.09 25.95 -6.16
N GLY A 12 -44.79 26.24 -5.06
CA GLY A 12 -44.21 26.50 -3.75
C GLY A 12 -44.20 25.24 -2.90
N ASP A 13 -43.02 24.92 -2.36
CA ASP A 13 -42.74 24.11 -1.17
C ASP A 13 -43.87 23.20 -0.68
N ARG A 14 -43.87 21.95 -1.14
CA ARG A 14 -44.59 20.89 -0.42
C ARG A 14 -43.85 20.62 0.90
N PRO A 15 -44.52 20.68 2.07
CA PRO A 15 -43.91 20.26 3.32
C PRO A 15 -43.50 18.79 3.22
N SER A 16 -42.26 18.48 3.56
CA SER A 16 -41.72 17.12 3.60
C SER A 16 -42.63 16.25 4.47
N THR A 17 -43.31 15.28 3.86
CA THR A 17 -44.21 14.41 4.60
C THR A 17 -43.41 13.56 5.61
N PRO A 18 -44.01 13.11 6.74
CA PRO A 18 -43.36 12.20 7.67
C PRO A 18 -42.78 10.95 6.98
N ALA A 19 -43.42 10.50 5.89
CA ALA A 19 -42.94 9.40 5.05
C ALA A 19 -41.63 9.74 4.30
N ASP A 20 -41.43 10.97 3.83
CA ASP A 20 -40.19 11.41 3.18
C ASP A 20 -39.04 11.56 4.18
N GLN A 21 -39.34 12.03 5.38
CA GLN A 21 -38.37 12.10 6.48
C GLN A 21 -37.94 10.69 6.94
N ALA A 22 -38.89 9.75 7.05
CA ALA A 22 -38.62 8.36 7.36
C ALA A 22 -37.76 7.67 6.26
N ARG A 23 -38.09 7.86 4.98
CA ARG A 23 -37.31 7.35 3.84
C ARG A 23 -35.87 7.87 3.83
N SER A 24 -35.68 9.14 4.15
CA SER A 24 -34.36 9.79 4.28
C SER A 24 -33.55 9.27 5.47
N GLY A 25 -34.22 8.89 6.56
CA GLY A 25 -33.60 8.26 7.74
C GLY A 25 -33.15 6.83 7.47
N LEU A 26 -33.99 6.03 6.79
CA LEU A 26 -33.64 4.66 6.39
C LEU A 26 -32.49 4.62 5.38
N ALA A 27 -32.45 5.54 4.41
CA ALA A 27 -31.35 5.64 3.45
C ALA A 27 -30.01 5.98 4.14
N ARG A 28 -30.01 6.91 5.10
CA ARG A 28 -28.81 7.23 5.91
C ARG A 28 -28.38 6.08 6.81
N ARG A 29 -29.31 5.34 7.43
CA ARG A 29 -29.00 4.15 8.24
C ARG A 29 -28.41 3.02 7.40
N ARG A 30 -28.96 2.76 6.20
CA ARG A 30 -28.42 1.77 5.24
C ARG A 30 -27.02 2.15 4.75
N GLY A 31 -26.76 3.42 4.45
CA GLY A 31 -25.43 3.90 4.07
C GLY A 31 -24.39 3.74 5.20
N ARG A 32 -24.77 4.01 6.45
CA ARG A 32 -23.90 3.80 7.62
C ARG A 32 -23.63 2.31 7.87
N LEU A 33 -24.65 1.47 7.80
CA LEU A 33 -24.50 0.01 7.93
C LEU A 33 -23.60 -0.57 6.84
N ALA A 34 -23.78 -0.17 5.58
CA ALA A 34 -22.93 -0.61 4.47
C ALA A 34 -21.47 -0.15 4.63
N ALA A 35 -21.23 1.07 5.13
CA ALA A 35 -19.89 1.55 5.43
C ALA A 35 -19.25 0.76 6.60
N LEU A 36 -20.02 0.44 7.65
CA LEU A 36 -19.54 -0.37 8.77
C LEU A 36 -19.24 -1.81 8.35
N THR A 37 -20.05 -2.43 7.50
CA THR A 37 -19.79 -3.78 6.99
C THR A 37 -18.58 -3.80 6.06
N ALA A 38 -18.42 -2.79 5.20
CA ALA A 38 -17.24 -2.66 4.35
C ALA A 38 -15.97 -2.49 5.19
N ALA A 39 -16.01 -1.63 6.22
CA ALA A 39 -14.90 -1.46 7.15
C ALA A 39 -14.57 -2.77 7.88
N ALA A 40 -15.57 -3.48 8.41
CA ALA A 40 -15.38 -4.76 9.11
C ALA A 40 -14.77 -5.84 8.19
N LEU A 41 -15.22 -5.94 6.94
CA LEU A 41 -14.67 -6.87 5.95
C LEU A 41 -13.22 -6.51 5.59
N THR A 42 -12.90 -5.23 5.42
CA THR A 42 -11.51 -4.79 5.17
C THR A 42 -10.59 -5.09 6.35
N THR A 43 -11.05 -4.88 7.59
CA THR A 43 -10.26 -5.20 8.78
C THR A 43 -10.04 -6.70 8.92
N MET A 44 -11.05 -7.52 8.63
CA MET A 44 -10.95 -8.98 8.75
C MET A 44 -10.04 -9.57 7.65
N ALA A 45 -10.13 -9.08 6.41
CA ALA A 45 -9.21 -9.46 5.34
C ALA A 45 -7.76 -9.05 5.64
N ALA A 46 -7.54 -7.85 6.18
CA ALA A 46 -6.22 -7.42 6.63
C ALA A 46 -5.67 -8.34 7.74
N THR A 47 -6.48 -8.73 8.73
CA THR A 47 -6.02 -9.63 9.80
C THR A 47 -5.61 -11.02 9.31
N VAL A 48 -6.28 -11.56 8.29
CA VAL A 48 -5.92 -12.86 7.70
C VAL A 48 -4.66 -12.74 6.85
N MET A 49 -4.49 -11.64 6.11
CA MET A 49 -3.29 -11.38 5.32
C MET A 49 -2.06 -11.10 6.18
N LEU A 50 -2.23 -10.58 7.40
CA LEU A 50 -1.14 -10.31 8.34
C LEU A 50 -0.92 -11.45 9.35
N ALA A 51 -1.67 -12.55 9.27
CA ALA A 51 -1.48 -13.67 10.18
C ALA A 51 -0.06 -14.25 9.99
N PRO A 52 0.72 -14.41 11.08
CA PRO A 52 2.08 -14.94 10.96
C PRO A 52 2.03 -16.36 10.40
N ALA A 53 2.88 -16.65 9.41
CA ALA A 53 3.12 -18.02 9.02
C ALA A 53 3.78 -18.74 10.21
N THR A 54 3.17 -19.80 10.71
CA THR A 54 3.73 -20.59 11.81
C THR A 54 4.97 -21.33 11.30
N GLN A 55 6.17 -20.83 11.61
CA GLN A 55 7.40 -21.61 11.47
C GLN A 55 7.69 -22.33 12.79
N ALA A 56 7.97 -23.63 12.72
CA ALA A 56 8.45 -24.39 13.87
C ALA A 56 9.80 -23.81 14.31
N ALA A 57 9.89 -23.35 15.56
CA ALA A 57 11.14 -22.86 16.11
C ALA A 57 12.08 -24.05 16.36
N SER A 58 13.26 -24.03 15.74
CA SER A 58 14.37 -24.89 16.18
C SER A 58 14.90 -24.39 17.51
N LEU A 59 15.05 -25.28 18.50
CA LEU A 59 15.53 -24.96 19.85
C LEU A 59 17.06 -24.83 19.93
N ALA A 60 17.80 -25.22 18.88
CA ALA A 60 19.24 -25.06 18.80
C ALA A 60 19.60 -23.83 17.97
N PRO A 61 20.52 -22.96 18.42
CA PRO A 61 21.08 -21.91 17.58
C PRO A 61 21.73 -22.55 16.35
N VAL A 62 21.16 -22.33 15.18
CA VAL A 62 21.79 -22.70 13.91
C VAL A 62 22.95 -21.71 13.70
N PRO A 63 24.18 -22.18 13.43
CA PRO A 63 25.28 -21.29 13.05
C PRO A 63 24.86 -20.43 11.86
N GLN A 64 25.10 -19.12 11.96
CA GLN A 64 24.81 -18.16 10.90
C GLN A 64 26.02 -18.03 9.97
N ASP A 65 25.79 -17.82 8.69
CA ASP A 65 26.87 -17.56 7.74
C ASP A 65 27.62 -16.27 8.14
N VAL A 66 28.90 -16.41 8.48
CA VAL A 66 29.73 -15.30 8.99
C VAL A 66 29.96 -14.24 7.91
N SER A 67 30.15 -14.67 6.65
CA SER A 67 30.40 -13.77 5.53
C SER A 67 29.15 -12.98 5.15
N ALA A 68 27.98 -13.62 5.10
CA ALA A 68 26.71 -12.95 4.88
C ALA A 68 26.35 -12.03 6.05
N THR A 69 26.64 -12.43 7.29
CA THR A 69 26.46 -11.57 8.49
C THR A 69 27.27 -10.28 8.39
N ALA A 70 28.55 -10.39 8.01
CA ALA A 70 29.41 -9.23 7.81
C ALA A 70 28.91 -8.34 6.67
N ALA A 71 28.51 -8.94 5.54
CA ALA A 71 27.98 -8.22 4.39
C ALA A 71 26.69 -7.46 4.72
N VAL A 72 25.71 -8.09 5.39
CA VAL A 72 24.46 -7.43 5.81
C VAL A 72 24.74 -6.31 6.82
N THR A 73 25.64 -6.53 7.78
CA THR A 73 26.04 -5.49 8.74
C THR A 73 26.65 -4.27 8.04
N ALA A 74 27.56 -4.48 7.08
CA ALA A 74 28.16 -3.40 6.29
C ALA A 74 27.12 -2.67 5.42
N LEU A 75 26.24 -3.42 4.74
CA LEU A 75 25.18 -2.84 3.91
C LEU A 75 24.19 -1.99 4.69
N THR A 76 23.93 -2.31 5.96
CA THR A 76 22.90 -1.65 6.79
C THR A 76 23.46 -0.59 7.74
N SER A 77 24.78 -0.51 7.91
CA SER A 77 25.47 0.53 8.70
C SER A 77 25.78 1.80 7.91
N GLY A 78 25.59 1.79 6.57
CA GLY A 78 25.87 2.94 5.71
C GLY A 78 27.27 2.97 5.12
N ASP A 79 28.11 1.97 5.43
CA ASP A 79 29.46 1.81 4.87
C ASP A 79 29.40 1.16 3.48
N ALA A 80 28.90 1.93 2.53
CA ALA A 80 28.44 1.43 1.24
C ALA A 80 29.55 0.92 0.30
N GLY A 81 30.82 1.19 0.62
CA GLY A 81 32.00 0.73 -0.12
C GLY A 81 32.83 -0.36 0.57
N SER A 82 32.47 -0.80 1.79
CA SER A 82 33.27 -1.75 2.58
C SER A 82 32.64 -3.13 2.75
N ALA A 83 31.43 -3.36 2.20
CA ALA A 83 30.76 -4.65 2.30
C ALA A 83 31.60 -5.73 1.61
N ALA A 84 32.34 -6.50 2.42
CA ALA A 84 33.02 -7.70 1.99
C ALA A 84 31.94 -8.76 1.68
N LEU A 85 31.55 -8.84 0.41
CA LEU A 85 30.67 -9.90 -0.07
C LEU A 85 31.35 -11.26 0.11
N PRO A 86 30.58 -12.34 0.30
CA PRO A 86 31.10 -13.69 0.20
C PRO A 86 31.84 -13.90 -1.13
N ALA A 87 33.00 -14.54 -1.10
CA ALA A 87 33.90 -14.62 -2.27
C ALA A 87 33.27 -15.38 -3.45
N ASP A 88 32.43 -16.36 -3.16
CA ASP A 88 31.66 -17.19 -4.06
C ASP A 88 30.24 -16.66 -4.34
N PHE A 89 29.86 -15.49 -3.80
CA PHE A 89 28.52 -14.92 -3.97
C PHE A 89 28.10 -14.86 -5.45
N ALA A 90 29.02 -14.44 -6.33
CA ALA A 90 28.71 -14.32 -7.75
C ALA A 90 28.49 -15.67 -8.45
N GLU A 91 29.15 -16.71 -7.98
CA GLU A 91 28.96 -18.07 -8.48
C GLU A 91 27.61 -18.64 -7.98
N VAL A 92 27.33 -18.47 -6.69
CA VAL A 92 26.11 -19.00 -6.05
C VAL A 92 24.85 -18.25 -6.52
N MET A 93 24.92 -16.93 -6.67
CA MET A 93 23.78 -16.07 -7.02
C MET A 93 23.68 -15.79 -8.53
N GLY A 94 24.72 -16.06 -9.30
CA GLY A 94 24.70 -15.95 -10.76
C GLY A 94 24.85 -14.52 -11.31
N TYR A 95 25.24 -13.55 -10.47
CA TYR A 95 25.51 -12.18 -10.89
C TYR A 95 26.56 -11.52 -9.99
N ARG A 96 27.22 -10.46 -10.47
CA ARG A 96 28.14 -9.65 -9.65
C ARG A 96 27.42 -8.38 -9.18
N PRO A 97 27.38 -8.09 -7.87
CA PRO A 97 26.89 -6.80 -7.39
C PRO A 97 27.69 -5.64 -7.96
N ALA A 98 27.05 -4.48 -8.08
CA ALA A 98 27.63 -3.26 -8.64
C ALA A 98 27.50 -2.10 -7.66
N VAL A 99 28.35 -1.08 -7.79
CA VAL A 99 28.19 0.17 -7.03
C VAL A 99 27.43 1.18 -7.89
N VAL A 100 26.30 1.67 -7.39
CA VAL A 100 25.45 2.69 -8.02
C VAL A 100 25.13 3.76 -6.98
N ASP A 101 25.42 5.03 -7.31
CA ASP A 101 25.28 6.18 -6.40
C ASP A 101 25.94 5.96 -5.03
N GLY A 102 27.08 5.27 -5.03
CA GLY A 102 27.84 4.92 -3.83
C GLY A 102 27.27 3.74 -3.04
N LEU A 103 26.15 3.13 -3.44
CA LEU A 103 25.57 1.95 -2.82
C LEU A 103 25.93 0.67 -3.57
N LEU A 104 26.27 -0.39 -2.85
CA LEU A 104 26.37 -1.73 -3.42
C LEU A 104 24.96 -2.28 -3.67
N VAL A 105 24.70 -2.76 -4.89
CA VAL A 105 23.36 -3.14 -5.35
C VAL A 105 23.34 -4.44 -6.16
N ASN A 106 22.16 -5.04 -6.28
CA ASN A 106 21.85 -5.99 -7.35
C ASN A 106 21.58 -5.18 -8.64
N PRO A 107 22.45 -5.23 -9.66
CA PRO A 107 22.28 -4.42 -10.87
C PRO A 107 21.03 -4.81 -11.70
N HIS A 108 20.48 -5.99 -11.45
CA HIS A 108 19.29 -6.52 -12.10
C HIS A 108 18.03 -6.40 -11.22
N GLY A 109 18.17 -5.87 -10.00
CA GLY A 109 17.06 -5.65 -9.08
C GLY A 109 16.11 -4.57 -9.57
N ASP A 110 14.93 -4.53 -8.96
CA ASP A 110 13.89 -3.56 -9.29
C ASP A 110 13.09 -3.15 -8.05
N CYS A 111 12.38 -2.03 -8.15
CA CYS A 111 11.36 -1.71 -7.17
C CYS A 111 10.12 -2.56 -7.44
N SER A 112 10.11 -3.80 -6.94
CA SER A 112 8.98 -4.72 -7.00
C SER A 112 7.77 -4.16 -6.22
N SER A 113 6.97 -3.35 -6.91
CA SER A 113 5.78 -2.68 -6.37
C SER A 113 4.60 -2.77 -7.37
N PRO A 114 3.36 -3.02 -6.90
CA PRO A 114 2.18 -3.06 -7.76
C PRO A 114 1.82 -1.69 -8.34
N VAL A 115 2.39 -0.62 -7.81
CA VAL A 115 2.24 0.74 -8.31
C VAL A 115 3.61 1.34 -8.63
N PRO A 116 3.71 2.17 -9.67
CA PRO A 116 4.96 2.88 -9.96
C PRO A 116 5.44 3.66 -8.74
N LEU A 117 6.68 3.41 -8.32
CA LEU A 117 7.35 4.18 -7.29
C LEU A 117 8.14 5.34 -7.91
N PRO A 118 8.42 6.40 -7.13
CA PRO A 118 9.35 7.45 -7.54
C PRO A 118 10.67 6.88 -8.08
N ALA A 119 11.14 7.41 -9.22
CA ALA A 119 12.35 6.90 -9.88
C ALA A 119 13.60 7.03 -8.99
N GLU A 120 13.63 8.03 -8.11
CA GLU A 120 14.70 8.21 -7.12
C GLU A 120 14.79 7.09 -6.08
N PHE A 121 13.85 6.13 -6.05
CA PHE A 121 13.93 4.95 -5.18
C PHE A 121 14.68 3.78 -5.80
N ASP A 122 14.97 3.81 -7.10
CA ASP A 122 15.57 2.67 -7.85
C ASP A 122 16.84 2.12 -7.18
N THR A 123 17.82 2.97 -6.88
CA THR A 123 19.06 2.56 -6.23
C THR A 123 18.81 1.97 -4.83
N ALA A 124 17.84 2.51 -4.07
CA ALA A 124 17.49 1.98 -2.76
C ALA A 124 16.85 0.58 -2.85
N CYS A 125 15.95 0.36 -3.81
CA CYS A 125 15.33 -0.94 -4.07
C CYS A 125 16.38 -1.97 -4.50
N LYS A 126 17.27 -1.63 -5.43
CA LYS A 126 18.33 -2.54 -5.88
C LYS A 126 19.31 -2.91 -4.76
N ALA A 127 19.57 -1.99 -3.83
CA ALA A 127 20.36 -2.27 -2.62
C ALA A 127 19.62 -3.19 -1.64
N HIS A 128 18.30 -3.03 -1.53
CA HIS A 128 17.44 -3.90 -0.72
C HIS A 128 17.39 -5.32 -1.29
N ASP A 129 17.25 -5.47 -2.61
CA ASP A 129 17.31 -6.75 -3.30
C ASP A 129 18.63 -7.49 -3.05
N LEU A 130 19.77 -6.77 -3.07
CA LEU A 130 21.05 -7.36 -2.71
C LEU A 130 21.05 -7.88 -1.26
N GLY A 131 20.48 -7.11 -0.33
CA GLY A 131 20.31 -7.55 1.06
C GLY A 131 19.49 -8.85 1.14
N TYR A 132 18.39 -8.93 0.41
CA TYR A 132 17.56 -10.14 0.34
C TYR A 132 18.29 -11.31 -0.31
N ASP A 133 19.12 -11.06 -1.32
CA ASP A 133 19.95 -12.07 -1.95
C ASP A 133 21.04 -12.60 -1.01
N LEU A 134 21.56 -11.80 -0.09
CA LEU A 134 22.45 -12.29 0.97
C LEU A 134 21.73 -13.20 1.96
N LEU A 135 20.44 -12.95 2.26
CA LEU A 135 19.64 -13.88 3.07
C LEU A 135 19.45 -15.22 2.36
N ARG A 136 19.17 -15.18 1.05
CA ARG A 136 19.03 -16.40 0.21
C ARG A 136 20.36 -17.13 0.05
N TYR A 137 21.45 -16.40 -0.10
CA TYR A 137 22.79 -16.97 -0.13
C TYR A 137 23.07 -17.74 1.16
N ALA A 138 22.89 -17.12 2.33
CA ALA A 138 23.14 -17.77 3.62
C ALA A 138 22.28 -19.03 3.83
N ASP A 139 21.02 -18.99 3.35
CA ASP A 139 20.13 -20.15 3.36
C ASP A 139 20.62 -21.30 2.46
N ARG A 140 21.09 -20.99 1.23
CA ARG A 140 21.68 -21.99 0.32
C ARG A 140 22.94 -22.64 0.88
N GLN A 141 23.72 -21.90 1.68
CA GLN A 141 24.89 -22.44 2.38
C GLN A 141 24.52 -23.28 3.62
N GLY A 142 23.23 -23.37 3.97
CA GLY A 142 22.75 -24.11 5.14
C GLY A 142 22.95 -23.38 6.47
N ALA A 143 23.25 -22.08 6.43
CA ALA A 143 23.55 -21.25 7.60
C ALA A 143 22.73 -19.95 7.58
N PRO A 144 21.37 -20.03 7.57
CA PRO A 144 20.50 -18.87 7.40
C PRO A 144 20.71 -17.83 8.50
N LEU A 145 20.61 -16.56 8.12
CA LEU A 145 20.67 -15.46 9.08
C LEU A 145 19.36 -15.36 9.88
N GLY A 146 19.47 -14.88 11.11
CA GLY A 146 18.31 -14.66 11.98
C GLY A 146 17.45 -13.47 11.55
N PRO A 147 16.26 -13.31 12.16
CA PRO A 147 15.30 -12.23 11.88
C PRO A 147 15.90 -10.81 11.85
N TRP A 148 16.94 -10.58 12.65
CA TRP A 148 17.65 -9.30 12.73
C TRP A 148 18.10 -8.80 11.35
N ALA A 149 18.54 -9.70 10.48
CA ALA A 149 19.15 -9.35 9.20
C ALA A 149 18.11 -8.74 8.26
N ARG A 150 16.96 -9.40 8.12
CA ARG A 150 15.85 -8.90 7.30
C ARG A 150 15.27 -7.60 7.87
N GLN A 151 15.13 -7.50 9.19
CA GLN A 151 14.69 -6.26 9.85
C GLN A 151 15.64 -5.09 9.58
N ALA A 152 16.96 -5.32 9.61
CA ALA A 152 17.94 -4.30 9.30
C ALA A 152 17.88 -3.87 7.83
N ILE A 153 17.77 -4.83 6.91
CA ILE A 153 17.66 -4.59 5.47
C ILE A 153 16.40 -3.76 5.14
N ASP A 154 15.24 -4.16 5.69
CA ASP A 154 13.97 -3.47 5.47
C ASP A 154 14.00 -2.03 6.03
N ARG A 155 14.50 -1.85 7.26
CA ARG A 155 14.66 -0.52 7.85
C ARG A 155 15.57 0.38 7.01
N THR A 156 16.70 -0.15 6.54
CA THR A 156 17.64 0.60 5.69
C THR A 156 17.02 0.99 4.34
N LEU A 157 16.11 0.19 3.78
CA LEU A 157 15.33 0.58 2.60
C LEU A 157 14.47 1.82 2.89
N GLY A 158 13.71 1.82 4.00
CA GLY A 158 12.90 2.96 4.42
C GLY A 158 13.73 4.24 4.62
N GLU A 159 14.87 4.13 5.30
CA GLU A 159 15.82 5.23 5.51
C GLU A 159 16.34 5.79 4.19
N ARG A 160 16.75 4.94 3.24
CA ARG A 160 17.29 5.35 1.93
C ARG A 160 16.24 5.98 1.02
N MET A 161 15.03 5.41 0.95
CA MET A 161 13.93 6.03 0.19
C MET A 161 13.57 7.40 0.78
N GLY A 162 13.53 7.51 2.12
CA GLY A 162 13.34 8.77 2.81
C GLY A 162 14.42 9.79 2.45
N ALA A 163 15.69 9.39 2.42
CA ALA A 163 16.80 10.26 2.04
C ALA A 163 16.72 10.70 0.57
N ALA A 164 16.34 9.81 -0.35
CA ALA A 164 16.19 10.12 -1.78
C ALA A 164 15.16 11.23 -2.04
N CYS A 165 14.10 11.31 -1.22
CA CYS A 165 13.10 12.36 -1.31
C CYS A 165 13.63 13.77 -1.08
N ASN A 166 14.76 13.93 -0.38
CA ASN A 166 15.36 15.24 -0.11
C ASN A 166 15.86 15.95 -1.37
N THR A 167 16.02 15.22 -2.49
CA THR A 167 16.41 15.79 -3.78
C THR A 167 15.32 16.66 -4.42
N ARG A 168 14.06 16.51 -4.01
CA ARG A 168 12.94 17.31 -4.53
C ARG A 168 12.94 18.71 -3.94
N ALA A 169 13.02 19.74 -4.78
CA ALA A 169 13.01 21.14 -4.33
C ALA A 169 11.66 21.58 -3.73
N GLU A 170 10.55 21.27 -4.41
CA GLU A 170 9.23 21.71 -3.96
C GLU A 170 8.75 20.93 -2.73
N ALA A 171 8.31 21.67 -1.70
CA ALA A 171 7.89 21.11 -0.42
C ALA A 171 6.75 20.10 -0.56
N PHE A 172 5.76 20.38 -1.41
CA PHE A 172 4.64 19.46 -1.64
C PHE A 172 5.08 18.18 -2.35
N ALA A 173 5.94 18.29 -3.38
CA ALA A 173 6.47 17.14 -4.10
C ALA A 173 7.35 16.25 -3.21
N ARG A 174 8.16 16.87 -2.35
CA ARG A 174 8.97 16.20 -1.33
C ARG A 174 8.11 15.50 -0.27
N GLY A 175 7.08 16.18 0.25
CA GLY A 175 6.13 15.58 1.19
C GLY A 175 5.40 14.36 0.61
N ARG A 176 4.98 14.42 -0.65
CA ARG A 176 4.40 13.27 -1.36
C ARG A 176 5.38 12.12 -1.52
N CYS A 177 6.66 12.41 -1.78
CA CYS A 177 7.69 11.39 -1.87
C CYS A 177 7.87 10.67 -0.53
N HIS A 178 8.01 11.40 0.59
CA HIS A 178 8.13 10.79 1.91
C HIS A 178 6.90 9.94 2.29
N ALA A 179 5.71 10.38 1.91
CA ALA A 179 4.50 9.58 2.12
C ALA A 179 4.56 8.24 1.36
N MET A 180 5.03 8.25 0.11
CA MET A 180 5.23 7.01 -0.66
C MET A 180 6.31 6.12 -0.05
N ALA A 181 7.43 6.69 0.39
CA ALA A 181 8.49 5.94 1.07
C ALA A 181 7.98 5.24 2.34
N ALA A 182 7.22 5.95 3.19
CA ALA A 182 6.65 5.41 4.41
C ALA A 182 5.62 4.29 4.13
N ILE A 183 4.81 4.44 3.08
CA ILE A 183 3.87 3.39 2.66
C ILE A 183 4.63 2.15 2.19
N ALA A 184 5.65 2.31 1.34
CA ALA A 184 6.45 1.19 0.83
C ALA A 184 7.15 0.44 1.97
N ASP A 185 7.81 1.17 2.88
CA ASP A 185 8.44 0.62 4.10
C ASP A 185 7.45 -0.19 4.94
N THR A 186 6.26 0.39 5.20
CA THR A 186 5.20 -0.29 5.95
C THR A 186 4.75 -1.59 5.27
N VAL A 187 4.56 -1.57 3.94
CA VAL A 187 4.13 -2.76 3.19
C VAL A 187 5.18 -3.87 3.25
N VAL A 188 6.46 -3.51 3.06
CA VAL A 188 7.57 -4.47 3.15
C VAL A 188 7.69 -5.05 4.56
N ASP A 189 7.67 -4.23 5.61
CA ASP A 189 7.76 -4.69 6.99
C ASP A 189 6.57 -5.61 7.36
N LEU A 190 5.34 -5.26 6.96
CA LEU A 190 4.19 -6.15 7.17
C LEU A 190 4.33 -7.48 6.43
N ASN A 191 4.86 -7.46 5.20
CA ASN A 191 5.15 -8.67 4.44
C ASN A 191 6.22 -9.51 5.14
N SER A 192 7.27 -8.88 5.65
CA SER A 192 8.34 -9.55 6.39
C SER A 192 7.85 -10.15 7.70
N ARG A 193 6.98 -9.45 8.45
CA ARG A 193 6.31 -10.00 9.65
C ARG A 193 5.50 -11.25 9.32
N ARG A 194 4.72 -11.21 8.24
CA ARG A 194 3.93 -12.37 7.77
C ARG A 194 4.84 -13.57 7.51
N GLN A 195 6.03 -13.32 6.95
CA GLN A 195 7.05 -14.33 6.65
C GLN A 195 8.03 -14.58 7.82
N GLY A 196 7.69 -14.18 9.05
CA GLY A 196 8.50 -14.43 10.24
C GLY A 196 9.88 -13.75 10.24
N TYR A 197 10.09 -12.74 9.39
CA TYR A 197 11.37 -12.13 9.09
C TYR A 197 12.46 -13.12 8.60
N GLY A 198 12.05 -14.28 8.07
CA GLY A 198 12.94 -15.27 7.49
C GLY A 198 13.38 -14.93 6.06
N VAL A 199 13.97 -15.91 5.38
CA VAL A 199 14.42 -15.80 3.99
C VAL A 199 13.24 -15.38 3.09
N PRO A 200 13.38 -14.32 2.26
CA PRO A 200 12.25 -13.83 1.47
C PRO A 200 11.85 -14.79 0.36
N VAL A 201 10.59 -15.25 0.41
CA VAL A 201 9.98 -16.14 -0.58
C VAL A 201 9.30 -15.31 -1.67
N ALA A 202 9.55 -15.68 -2.94
CA ALA A 202 8.84 -15.09 -4.07
C ALA A 202 7.40 -15.64 -4.12
N GLU A 203 6.42 -14.79 -3.85
CA GLU A 203 5.01 -15.14 -3.96
C GLU A 203 4.49 -14.72 -5.34
N SER A 204 4.23 -15.68 -6.21
CA SER A 204 3.48 -15.39 -7.43
C SER A 204 2.00 -15.17 -7.09
N PHE A 205 1.45 -14.00 -7.40
CA PHE A 205 0.03 -13.67 -7.20
C PHE A 205 -0.95 -14.67 -7.87
N LEU A 206 -0.48 -15.46 -8.85
CA LEU A 206 -1.25 -16.48 -9.58
C LEU A 206 -0.88 -17.94 -9.25
N GLY A 207 0.33 -18.22 -8.75
CA GLY A 207 0.79 -19.61 -8.49
C GLY A 207 0.37 -20.17 -7.14
N ALA A 208 -0.27 -19.36 -6.31
CA ALA A 208 -0.84 -19.83 -5.06
C ALA A 208 -2.01 -20.82 -5.31
N ALA A 209 -2.60 -20.85 -6.53
CA ALA A 209 -3.64 -21.81 -6.91
C ALA A 209 -3.12 -23.24 -7.22
N ALA A 210 -1.80 -23.46 -7.28
CA ALA A 210 -1.19 -24.73 -7.67
C ALA A 210 -0.36 -25.40 -6.56
N ALA A 211 -0.33 -24.85 -5.34
CA ALA A 211 0.26 -25.54 -4.20
C ALA A 211 -0.76 -26.54 -3.63
N ASP A 212 -0.45 -27.83 -3.75
CA ASP A 212 -1.26 -28.92 -3.21
C ASP A 212 -1.50 -28.76 -1.70
N THR A 213 -2.74 -28.38 -1.39
CA THR A 213 -3.59 -28.81 -0.27
C THR A 213 -2.91 -29.16 1.07
N SER A 214 -2.79 -28.16 1.95
CA SER A 214 -3.48 -28.21 3.25
C SER A 214 -3.47 -26.81 3.90
N ALA A 215 -4.67 -26.22 4.01
CA ALA A 215 -4.95 -24.96 4.68
C ALA A 215 -4.41 -23.70 3.99
N GLN A 216 -5.20 -23.07 3.12
CA GLN A 216 -5.05 -21.62 3.01
C GLN A 216 -6.30 -20.83 2.57
N PRO A 217 -6.72 -19.80 3.35
CA PRO A 217 -7.94 -19.02 3.14
C PRO A 217 -7.83 -17.83 2.16
N TRP A 218 -6.69 -17.62 1.48
CA TRP A 218 -6.46 -16.40 0.69
C TRP A 218 -7.14 -16.38 -0.70
N LEU A 219 -7.79 -17.48 -1.13
CA LEU A 219 -8.63 -17.48 -2.34
C LEU A 219 -9.80 -16.46 -2.27
N PHE A 220 -10.17 -15.99 -1.07
CA PHE A 220 -11.20 -14.96 -0.89
C PHE A 220 -10.64 -13.53 -0.79
N GLY A 221 -9.32 -13.34 -0.66
CA GLY A 221 -8.70 -12.05 -0.39
C GLY A 221 -8.64 -11.11 -1.61
N GLY A 222 -8.25 -11.63 -2.78
CA GLY A 222 -8.14 -10.83 -4.00
C GLY A 222 -9.50 -10.32 -4.52
N ALA A 223 -10.52 -11.17 -4.45
CA ALA A 223 -11.89 -10.81 -4.85
C ALA A 223 -12.51 -9.76 -3.90
N ALA A 224 -12.19 -9.81 -2.59
CA ALA A 224 -12.67 -8.85 -1.60
C ALA A 224 -12.09 -7.44 -1.80
N ILE A 225 -10.84 -7.31 -2.23
CA ILE A 225 -10.20 -6.01 -2.49
C ILE A 225 -10.79 -5.34 -3.75
N ALA A 226 -11.01 -6.11 -4.82
CA ALA A 226 -11.66 -5.58 -6.02
C ALA A 226 -13.12 -5.16 -5.76
N ALA A 227 -13.87 -5.95 -4.99
CA ALA A 227 -15.26 -5.63 -4.65
C ALA A 227 -15.40 -4.38 -3.76
N THR A 228 -14.46 -4.14 -2.85
CA THR A 228 -14.49 -2.98 -1.93
C THR A 228 -14.13 -1.66 -2.63
N ALA A 229 -13.17 -1.67 -3.55
CA ALA A 229 -12.82 -0.47 -4.33
C ALA A 229 -13.97 0.00 -5.26
N VAL A 230 -14.64 -0.95 -5.94
CA VAL A 230 -15.77 -0.65 -6.83
C VAL A 230 -16.97 -0.12 -6.02
N THR A 231 -17.27 -0.72 -4.87
CA THR A 231 -18.40 -0.30 -4.03
C THR A 231 -18.14 1.09 -3.40
N GLY A 232 -16.92 1.37 -2.93
CA GLY A 232 -16.53 2.68 -2.40
C GLY A 232 -16.63 3.81 -3.44
N ALA A 233 -16.17 3.57 -4.66
CA ALA A 233 -16.27 4.53 -5.77
C ALA A 233 -17.72 4.83 -6.16
N VAL A 234 -18.61 3.82 -6.18
CA VAL A 234 -20.04 3.99 -6.50
C VAL A 234 -20.77 4.78 -5.40
N VAL A 235 -20.43 4.56 -4.13
CA VAL A 235 -21.04 5.30 -3.00
C VAL A 235 -20.57 6.76 -2.98
N LEU A 236 -19.27 7.02 -3.19
CA LEU A 236 -18.71 8.38 -3.23
C LEU A 236 -19.23 9.20 -4.43
N THR A 237 -19.37 8.58 -5.61
CA THR A 237 -19.92 9.26 -6.79
C THR A 237 -21.40 9.57 -6.64
N ARG A 238 -22.20 8.68 -6.04
CA ARG A 238 -23.61 8.98 -5.71
C ARG A 238 -23.76 10.04 -4.62
N ALA A 239 -22.90 10.03 -3.59
CA ALA A 239 -22.90 11.04 -2.55
C ALA A 239 -22.55 12.43 -3.11
N ARG A 240 -21.56 12.52 -4.01
CA ARG A 240 -21.19 13.77 -4.68
C ARG A 240 -22.28 14.30 -5.62
N ARG A 241 -22.97 13.42 -6.36
CA ARG A 241 -24.10 13.81 -7.22
C ARG A 241 -25.35 14.24 -6.45
N GLY A 242 -25.53 13.76 -5.20
CA GLY A 242 -26.63 14.19 -4.34
C GLY A 242 -26.42 15.57 -3.66
N VAL A 243 -25.17 16.05 -3.59
CA VAL A 243 -24.83 17.36 -2.99
C VAL A 243 -24.86 18.48 -4.04
N ALA A 244 -24.62 18.17 -5.31
CA ALA A 244 -24.79 19.10 -6.43
C ALA A 244 -26.28 19.23 -6.84
N GLY A 245 -27.10 19.80 -5.95
CA GLY A 245 -28.42 20.30 -6.33
C GLY A 245 -28.29 21.54 -7.24
N PRO A 246 -29.20 21.78 -8.19
CA PRO A 246 -29.08 22.87 -9.15
C PRO A 246 -29.10 24.23 -8.43
N SER A 247 -28.03 25.02 -8.63
CA SER A 247 -27.96 26.43 -8.22
C SER A 247 -29.12 27.20 -8.85
N ARG A 248 -30.04 27.73 -8.04
CA ARG A 248 -31.10 28.61 -8.55
C ARG A 248 -30.45 29.92 -9.00
N PRO A 249 -30.71 30.43 -10.22
CA PRO A 249 -30.19 31.73 -10.62
C PRO A 249 -30.82 32.83 -9.76
N ALA A 250 -29.98 33.69 -9.19
CA ALA A 250 -30.41 34.90 -8.50
C ALA A 250 -30.96 35.90 -9.54
N TRP A 251 -32.28 36.06 -9.60
CA TRP A 251 -32.88 37.13 -10.39
C TRP A 251 -32.75 38.43 -9.60
N ALA A 252 -31.92 39.34 -10.11
CA ALA A 252 -31.89 40.73 -9.68
C ALA A 252 -33.23 41.39 -10.05
N GLY A 253 -34.02 41.77 -9.05
CA GLY A 253 -35.22 42.58 -9.26
C GLY A 253 -34.83 44.00 -9.64
N ALA A 254 -35.29 44.46 -10.81
CA ALA A 254 -35.15 45.83 -11.28
C ALA A 254 -36.00 46.81 -10.44
N PRO A 255 -35.59 48.09 -10.30
CA PRO A 255 -36.36 49.09 -9.57
C PRO A 255 -37.60 49.55 -10.35
N VAL A 256 -38.70 49.75 -9.63
CA VAL A 256 -39.97 50.31 -10.12
C VAL A 256 -39.83 51.84 -10.26
N PRO A 257 -40.25 52.48 -11.37
CA PRO A 257 -40.28 53.94 -11.46
C PRO A 257 -41.46 54.50 -10.68
N ALA A 258 -41.22 55.56 -9.91
CA ALA A 258 -42.27 56.36 -9.28
C ALA A 258 -42.87 57.33 -10.30
N THR A 259 -44.20 57.38 -10.37
CA THR A 259 -44.99 58.51 -10.89
C THR A 259 -45.94 58.95 -9.80
#